data_AF-A0A3B3WG75-F1
#
_entry.id   AF-A0A3B3WG75-F1
#
_cell.length_a   1.000
_cell.length_b   1.000
_cell.length_c   1.000
_cell.angle_alpha   90.00
_cell.angle_beta   90.00
_cell.angle_gamma   90.00
#
_symmetry.space_group_name_H-M   'P 1'
#
loop_
_entity.id
_entity.type
_entity.pdbx_description
1 polymer ?
#
loop_
_entity_poly.entity_id
_entity_poly.type
_entity_poly.pdbx_seq_one_letter_code
_entity_poly.pdbx_strand_id
1 'polypeptide(L)'
;MGKGIAVLFKKNFGRVTALKEQKKLAGECAVLTHDRRFIYFLITKKKASQKPTYISLRQSLEAVKSHCLENNVKIISQPRIGCGLDQLEWSKVSQILQDVFKQTDILLTVYSLLQGGKECPPAVFH
;
A
#
# COMPACT_ATOMS: atom_id res chain seq x y z
N MET A 1 2.29 -0.87 13.98
CA MET A 1 1.87 0.48 13.57
C MET A 1 2.35 1.52 14.60
N GLY A 2 3.61 1.93 14.52
CA GLY A 2 4.22 2.78 15.57
C GLY A 2 5.19 3.86 15.08
N LYS A 3 5.46 3.95 13.77
CA LYS A 3 6.32 4.98 13.15
C LYS A 3 5.80 5.34 11.75
N GLY A 4 6.10 6.56 11.27
CA GLY A 4 5.73 7.04 9.94
C GLY A 4 4.22 7.19 9.72
N ILE A 5 3.78 7.10 8.46
CA ILE A 5 2.37 7.24 8.05
C ILE A 5 1.44 6.24 8.77
N ALA A 6 1.96 5.10 9.21
CA ALA A 6 1.20 4.10 9.96
C ALA A 6 0.65 4.62 11.30
N VAL A 7 1.28 5.65 11.90
CA VAL A 7 0.77 6.29 13.13
C VAL A 7 -0.47 7.13 12.82
N LEU A 8 -0.42 7.90 11.73
CA LEU A 8 -1.55 8.69 11.24
C LEU A 8 -2.75 7.79 10.91
N PHE A 9 -2.54 6.67 10.23
CA PHE A 9 -3.62 5.71 9.92
C PHE A 9 -4.23 5.10 11.18
N LYS A 10 -3.42 4.74 12.17
CA LYS A 10 -3.93 4.25 13.47
C LYS A 10 -4.79 5.31 14.17
N LYS A 11 -4.36 6.57 14.13
CA LYS A 11 -5.07 7.70 14.75
C LYS A 11 -6.38 8.02 14.03
N ASN A 12 -6.36 8.03 12.70
CA ASN A 12 -7.49 8.50 11.89
C ASN A 12 -8.58 7.45 11.68
N PHE A 13 -8.23 6.16 11.57
CA PHE A 13 -9.20 5.11 11.23
C PHE A 13 -9.52 4.16 12.40
N GLY A 14 -8.73 4.18 13.48
CA GLY A 14 -8.90 3.26 14.61
C GLY A 14 -8.91 1.79 14.13
N ARG A 15 -9.54 0.88 14.89
CA ARG A 15 -9.85 -0.50 14.42
C ARG A 15 -8.66 -1.43 14.16
N VAL A 16 -7.55 -1.22 14.87
CA VAL A 16 -6.41 -2.15 14.86
C VAL A 16 -6.81 -3.58 15.25
N THR A 17 -7.83 -3.74 16.11
CA THR A 17 -8.35 -5.05 16.51
C THR A 17 -8.98 -5.80 15.31
N ALA A 18 -9.87 -5.15 14.56
CA ALA A 18 -10.46 -5.72 13.34
C ALA A 18 -9.40 -6.11 12.29
N LEU A 19 -8.31 -5.33 12.18
CA LEU A 19 -7.18 -5.70 11.32
C LEU A 19 -6.44 -6.94 11.80
N LYS A 20 -6.24 -7.08 13.12
CA LYS A 20 -5.57 -8.25 13.71
C LYS A 20 -6.42 -9.52 13.60
N GLU A 21 -7.74 -9.39 13.71
CA GLU A 21 -8.69 -10.51 13.61
C GLU A 21 -8.72 -11.15 12.21
N GLN A 22 -8.34 -10.41 11.18
CA GLN A 22 -8.16 -10.95 9.82
C GLN A 22 -6.98 -11.92 9.70
N LYS A 23 -6.08 -11.97 10.71
CA LYS A 23 -4.95 -12.91 10.83
C LYS A 23 -4.08 -13.01 9.57
N LYS A 24 -3.93 -11.89 8.86
CA LYS A 24 -3.15 -11.82 7.61
C LYS A 24 -1.66 -12.06 7.84
N LEU A 25 -1.05 -12.76 6.89
CA LEU A 25 0.35 -13.15 6.85
C LEU A 25 1.16 -12.25 5.89
N ALA A 26 2.48 -12.37 5.95
CA ALA A 26 3.36 -11.64 5.05
C ALA A 26 3.11 -12.05 3.58
N GLY A 27 2.95 -11.08 2.69
CA GLY A 27 2.52 -11.26 1.31
C GLY A 27 1.02 -11.06 1.09
N GLU A 28 0.22 -10.91 2.14
CA GLU A 28 -1.22 -10.66 2.03
C GLU A 28 -1.57 -9.19 2.26
N CYS A 29 -2.84 -8.83 1.99
CA CYS A 29 -3.40 -7.54 2.39
C CYS A 29 -4.55 -7.72 3.39
N ALA A 30 -4.57 -6.86 4.40
CA ALA A 30 -5.74 -6.66 5.25
C ALA A 30 -6.54 -5.47 4.73
N VAL A 31 -7.87 -5.58 4.81
CA VAL A 31 -8.79 -4.57 4.26
C VAL A 31 -9.69 -4.04 5.35
N LEU A 32 -9.81 -2.72 5.45
CA LEU A 32 -10.87 -2.09 6.22
C LEU A 32 -11.81 -1.35 5.28
N THR A 33 -13.10 -1.67 5.38
CA THR A 33 -14.15 -0.85 4.79
C THR A 33 -14.42 0.34 5.71
N HIS A 34 -14.37 1.54 5.14
CA HIS A 34 -14.67 2.78 5.82
C HIS A 34 -15.49 3.67 4.88
N ASP A 35 -16.74 3.91 5.23
CA ASP A 35 -17.75 4.53 4.38
C ASP A 35 -17.87 3.80 3.02
N ARG A 36 -17.64 4.50 1.92
CA ARG A 36 -17.73 3.97 0.54
C ARG A 36 -16.36 3.65 -0.07
N ARG A 37 -15.33 3.45 0.76
CA ARG A 37 -13.97 3.16 0.31
C ARG A 37 -13.32 2.04 1.11
N PHE A 38 -12.29 1.46 0.51
CA PHE A 38 -11.44 0.46 1.13
C PHE A 38 -10.10 1.07 1.53
N ILE A 39 -9.59 0.63 2.68
CA ILE A 39 -8.27 0.97 3.17
C ILE A 39 -7.44 -0.31 3.18
N TYR A 40 -6.43 -0.35 2.34
CA TYR A 40 -5.55 -1.49 2.17
C TYR A 40 -4.31 -1.38 3.06
N PHE A 41 -4.07 -2.43 3.85
CA PHE A 41 -2.89 -2.58 4.68
C PHE A 41 -2.06 -3.75 4.16
N LEU A 42 -1.01 -3.43 3.40
CA LEU A 42 -0.10 -4.42 2.84
C LEU A 42 0.75 -5.01 3.97
N ILE A 43 0.72 -6.33 4.12
CA ILE A 43 1.50 -7.03 5.14
C ILE A 43 2.80 -7.51 4.48
N THR A 44 3.82 -6.68 4.48
CA THR A 44 5.09 -6.96 3.78
C THR A 44 6.16 -7.61 4.66
N LYS A 45 5.90 -7.81 5.95
CA LYS A 45 6.85 -8.40 6.89
C LYS A 45 6.15 -9.09 8.06
N LYS A 46 6.75 -10.17 8.57
CA LYS A 46 6.23 -10.91 9.73
C LYS A 46 6.44 -10.15 11.04
N LYS A 47 7.60 -9.49 11.18
CA LYS A 47 7.95 -8.68 12.35
C LYS A 47 8.33 -7.27 11.91
N ALA A 48 7.98 -6.26 12.72
CA ALA A 48 8.26 -4.85 12.40
C ALA A 48 9.77 -4.54 12.26
N SER A 49 10.63 -5.32 12.93
CA SER A 49 12.10 -5.22 12.87
C SER A 49 12.70 -5.81 11.60
N GLN A 50 11.96 -6.61 10.83
CA GLN A 50 12.43 -7.15 9.57
C GLN A 50 12.28 -6.12 8.46
N LYS A 51 13.13 -6.23 7.43
CA LYS A 51 12.94 -5.49 6.18
C LYS A 51 11.98 -6.27 5.28
N PRO A 52 11.03 -5.60 4.61
CA PRO A 52 10.23 -6.25 3.59
C PRO A 52 11.08 -6.64 2.39
N THR A 53 10.65 -7.66 1.66
CA THR A 53 11.29 -8.06 0.38
C THR A 53 10.43 -7.61 -0.79
N TYR A 54 11.05 -7.42 -1.96
CA TYR A 54 10.31 -7.15 -3.20
C TYR A 54 9.27 -8.23 -3.51
N ILE A 55 9.55 -9.49 -3.15
CA ILE A 55 8.61 -10.63 -3.29
C ILE A 55 7.36 -10.40 -2.44
N SER A 56 7.54 -10.15 -1.14
CA SER A 56 6.41 -9.93 -0.21
C SER A 56 5.60 -8.68 -0.57
N LEU A 57 6.25 -7.64 -1.09
CA LEU A 57 5.60 -6.44 -1.58
C LEU A 57 4.73 -6.75 -2.81
N ARG A 58 5.28 -7.48 -3.79
CA ARG A 58 4.56 -7.88 -5.00
C ARG A 58 3.33 -8.70 -4.67
N GLN A 59 3.47 -9.73 -3.82
CA GLN A 59 2.36 -10.57 -3.37
C GLN A 59 1.25 -9.74 -2.72
N SER A 60 1.63 -8.78 -1.86
CA SER A 60 0.66 -7.92 -1.18
C SER A 60 -0.09 -7.02 -2.17
N LEU A 61 0.59 -6.54 -3.22
CA LEU A 61 -0.01 -5.74 -4.29
C LEU A 61 -0.93 -6.57 -5.19
N GLU A 62 -0.56 -7.81 -5.49
CA GLU A 62 -1.41 -8.76 -6.22
C GLU A 62 -2.70 -9.05 -5.44
N ALA A 63 -2.61 -9.20 -4.11
CA ALA A 63 -3.80 -9.34 -3.25
C ALA A 63 -4.71 -8.09 -3.29
N VAL A 64 -4.13 -6.88 -3.33
CA VAL A 64 -4.90 -5.63 -3.51
C VAL A 64 -5.59 -5.63 -4.88
N LYS A 65 -4.87 -5.96 -5.95
CA LYS A 65 -5.44 -6.06 -7.31
C LYS A 65 -6.64 -7.00 -7.34
N SER A 66 -6.52 -8.21 -6.80
CA SER A 66 -7.64 -9.18 -6.77
C SER A 66 -8.86 -8.60 -6.07
N HIS A 67 -8.68 -8.01 -4.89
CA HIS A 67 -9.78 -7.37 -4.17
C HIS A 67 -10.39 -6.21 -4.96
N CYS A 68 -9.57 -5.40 -5.66
CA CYS A 68 -10.07 -4.30 -6.46
C CYS A 68 -10.94 -4.78 -7.62
N LEU A 69 -10.54 -5.85 -8.31
CA LEU A 69 -11.31 -6.44 -9.41
C LEU A 69 -12.64 -7.00 -8.90
N GLU A 70 -12.62 -7.74 -7.79
CA GLU A 70 -13.82 -8.33 -7.17
C GLU A 70 -14.82 -7.27 -6.70
N ASN A 71 -14.34 -6.11 -6.25
CA ASN A 71 -15.15 -5.05 -5.67
C ASN A 71 -15.32 -3.83 -6.59
N ASN A 72 -14.96 -3.95 -7.87
CA ASN A 72 -15.04 -2.88 -8.87
C ASN A 72 -14.37 -1.56 -8.44
N VAL A 73 -13.24 -1.65 -7.73
CA VAL A 73 -12.44 -0.49 -7.34
C VAL A 73 -11.57 -0.07 -8.52
N LYS A 74 -11.80 1.14 -9.03
CA LYS A 74 -11.11 1.68 -10.22
C LYS A 74 -10.00 2.66 -9.93
N ILE A 75 -9.91 3.17 -8.70
CA ILE A 75 -8.95 4.23 -8.35
C ILE A 75 -8.26 3.87 -7.04
N ILE A 76 -6.93 3.83 -7.06
CA ILE A 76 -6.09 3.60 -5.89
C ILE A 76 -5.19 4.82 -5.70
N SER A 77 -5.16 5.35 -4.47
CA SER A 77 -4.24 6.42 -4.06
C SER A 77 -3.33 5.91 -2.96
N GLN A 78 -2.01 6.06 -3.12
CA GLN A 78 -1.03 5.60 -2.14
C GLN A 78 0.19 6.54 -2.04
N PRO A 79 0.91 6.56 -0.90
CA PRO A 79 2.24 7.18 -0.85
C PRO A 79 3.28 6.29 -1.57
N ARG A 80 4.52 6.77 -1.69
CA ARG A 80 5.67 5.91 -2.08
C ARG A 80 5.90 4.81 -1.03
N ILE A 81 5.32 3.63 -1.23
CA ILE A 81 5.40 2.50 -0.29
C ILE A 81 6.79 1.86 -0.28
N GLY A 82 7.25 1.45 0.90
CA GLY A 82 8.52 0.72 1.07
C GLY A 82 9.81 1.55 0.93
N CYS A 83 9.73 2.80 0.46
CA CYS A 83 10.92 3.62 0.15
C CYS A 83 11.45 4.48 1.31
N GLY A 84 10.86 4.39 2.49
CA GLY A 84 11.32 5.10 3.69
C GLY A 84 12.17 4.20 4.59
N LEU A 85 11.66 3.92 5.80
CA LEU A 85 12.32 3.06 6.79
C LEU A 85 12.61 1.64 6.29
N ASP A 86 11.88 1.19 5.29
CA ASP A 86 11.99 -0.15 4.70
C ASP A 86 13.07 -0.26 3.62
N GLN A 87 13.68 0.87 3.20
CA GLN A 87 14.85 0.97 2.31
C GLN A 87 14.71 0.29 0.93
N LEU A 88 13.48 0.10 0.43
CA LEU A 88 13.27 -0.35 -0.95
C LEU A 88 13.51 0.81 -1.93
N GLU A 89 14.04 0.49 -3.10
CA GLU A 89 14.33 1.47 -4.14
C GLU A 89 13.06 1.79 -4.93
N TRP A 90 12.73 3.08 -5.04
CA TRP A 90 11.51 3.52 -5.71
C TRP A 90 11.44 3.03 -7.17
N SER A 91 12.56 3.03 -7.90
CA SER A 91 12.63 2.52 -9.28
C SER A 91 12.15 1.07 -9.41
N LYS A 92 12.52 0.21 -8.46
CA LYS A 92 12.07 -1.19 -8.41
C LYS A 92 10.62 -1.29 -7.97
N VAL A 93 10.22 -0.51 -6.97
CA VAL A 93 8.82 -0.48 -6.50
C VAL A 93 7.88 -0.01 -7.61
N SER A 94 8.23 1.04 -8.35
CA SER A 94 7.43 1.55 -9.46
C SER A 94 7.30 0.52 -10.59
N GLN A 95 8.37 -0.23 -10.89
CA GLN A 95 8.29 -1.31 -11.87
C GLN A 95 7.32 -2.41 -11.41
N ILE A 96 7.38 -2.81 -10.15
CA ILE A 96 6.46 -3.81 -9.59
C ILE A 96 5.01 -3.31 -9.64
N LEU A 97 4.76 -2.04 -9.33
CA LEU A 97 3.42 -1.46 -9.42
C LEU A 97 2.88 -1.53 -10.86
N GLN A 98 3.68 -1.10 -11.84
CA GLN A 98 3.31 -1.20 -13.26
C GLN A 98 3.04 -2.66 -13.65
N ASP A 99 3.94 -3.59 -13.30
CA ASP A 99 3.81 -5.00 -13.67
C ASP A 99 2.59 -5.69 -13.06
N VAL A 100 2.21 -5.33 -11.83
CA VAL A 100 1.07 -5.91 -11.14
C VAL A 100 -0.23 -5.36 -11.71
N PHE A 101 -0.33 -4.05 -11.88
CA PHE A 101 -1.56 -3.38 -12.32
C PHE A 101 -1.70 -3.27 -13.84
N LYS A 102 -0.70 -3.73 -14.62
CA LYS A 102 -0.82 -3.84 -16.08
C LYS A 102 -2.07 -4.60 -16.47
N GLN A 103 -2.66 -4.20 -17.60
CA GLN A 103 -3.86 -4.82 -18.17
C GLN A 103 -5.07 -4.80 -17.22
N THR A 104 -5.15 -3.79 -16.35
CA THR A 104 -6.35 -3.49 -15.57
C THR A 104 -6.79 -2.07 -15.89
N ASP A 105 -8.05 -1.75 -15.59
CA ASP A 105 -8.58 -0.39 -15.68
C ASP A 105 -8.48 0.36 -14.33
N ILE A 106 -7.53 -0.04 -13.49
CA ILE A 106 -7.30 0.54 -12.17
C ILE A 106 -6.30 1.69 -12.30
N LEU A 107 -6.77 2.91 -12.10
CA LEU A 107 -5.95 4.11 -12.04
C LEU A 107 -5.16 4.15 -10.72
N LEU A 108 -3.83 4.14 -10.81
CA LEU A 108 -2.96 4.21 -9.65
C LEU A 108 -2.30 5.60 -9.55
N THR A 109 -2.59 6.31 -8.46
CA THR A 109 -1.99 7.62 -8.15
C THR A 109 -1.04 7.51 -6.97
N VAL A 110 0.23 7.90 -7.18
CA VAL A 110 1.25 7.86 -6.14
C VAL A 110 1.65 9.27 -5.70
N TYR A 111 1.51 9.52 -4.40
CA TYR A 111 1.85 10.78 -3.75
C TYR A 111 3.23 10.71 -3.10
N SER A 112 3.99 11.79 -3.21
CA SER A 112 5.27 11.98 -2.52
C SER A 112 5.32 13.34 -1.86
N LEU A 113 5.53 13.35 -0.54
CA LEU A 113 5.85 14.57 0.19
C LEU A 113 7.35 14.83 0.02
N LEU A 114 7.73 15.98 -0.56
CA LEU A 114 9.14 16.37 -0.60
C LEU A 114 9.62 16.75 0.80
N GLN A 115 10.82 16.32 1.18
CA GLN A 115 11.59 17.05 2.19
C GLN A 115 12.13 18.31 1.51
N GLY A 116 11.43 19.45 1.64
CA GLY A 116 11.89 20.73 1.09
C GLY A 116 10.85 21.67 0.44
N GLY A 117 9.54 21.45 0.62
CA GLY A 117 8.54 22.51 0.36
C GLY A 117 8.23 22.86 -1.10
N LYS A 118 8.50 21.98 -2.07
CA LYS A 118 7.91 22.08 -3.42
C LYS A 118 7.05 20.85 -3.68
N GLU A 119 5.86 21.02 -4.27
CA GLU A 119 5.01 19.89 -4.64
C GLU A 119 5.46 19.37 -6.01
N CYS A 120 5.67 18.06 -6.14
CA CYS A 120 5.76 17.42 -7.45
C CYS A 120 4.36 16.92 -7.84
N PRO A 121 3.97 17.00 -9.13
CA PRO A 121 2.74 16.39 -9.58
C PRO A 121 2.76 14.89 -9.27
N PRO A 122 1.63 14.30 -8.83
CA PRO A 122 1.55 12.89 -8.51
C PRO A 122 1.93 12.04 -9.72
N ALA A 123 2.65 10.94 -9.47
CA ALA A 123 2.92 9.97 -10.53
C ALA A 123 1.63 9.18 -10.77
N VAL A 124 1.02 9.38 -11.94
CA VAL A 124 -0.16 8.64 -12.39
C VAL A 124 0.31 7.50 -13.28
N PHE A 125 -0.09 6.29 -12.93
CA PHE A 125 0.13 5.09 -13.74
C PHE A 125 -1.22 4.69 -14.34
N HIS A 126 -1.21 4.48 -15.66
CA HIS A 126 -2.34 3.97 -16.44
C HIS A 126 -2.20 2.47 -16.67
#